data_AF-A0ABD7GNZ8-F1
#
_entry.id   AF-A0ABD7GNZ8-F1
#
_cell.length_a   1.000
_cell.length_b   1.000
_cell.length_c   1.000
_cell.angle_alpha   90.00
_cell.angle_beta   90.00
_cell.angle_gamma   90.00
#
_symmetry.space_group_name_H-M   'P 1'
#
loop_
_entity.id
_entity.type
_entity.pdbx_description
1 polymer ?
#
loop_
_entity_poly.entity_id
_entity_poly.type
_entity_poly.pdbx_seq_one_letter_code
_entity_poly.pdbx_strand_id
1 'polypeptide(L)'
;DYVKMQWMMLQQEQPEDFVIATGVQYSVRQFVEMAAAQLGIKLRFEGTGVEEKGIVVSVTGHDAPGVKPGDVIIAVDPRYFRPAEVET
;
A
#
# COMPACT_ATOMS: atom_id res chain seq x y z
N ASP A 1 13.85 10.98 -1.46
CA ASP A 1 13.85 11.76 -0.21
C ASP A 1 14.66 11.13 0.91
N TYR A 2 14.35 9.89 1.31
CA TYR A 2 15.05 9.21 2.41
C TYR A 2 16.58 9.07 2.20
N VAL A 3 17.04 8.75 0.99
CA VAL A 3 18.49 8.66 0.67
C VAL A 3 19.21 10.01 0.75
N LYS A 4 18.50 11.11 0.45
CA LYS A 4 19.06 12.46 0.61
C LYS A 4 19.28 12.77 2.08
N MET A 5 18.36 12.34 2.93
CA MET A 5 18.51 12.50 4.37
C MET A 5 19.65 11.65 4.93
N GLN A 6 19.81 10.41 4.46
CA GLN A 6 20.97 9.57 4.82
C GLN A 6 22.29 10.28 4.48
N TRP A 7 22.37 10.92 3.31
CA TRP A 7 23.53 11.72 2.94
C TRP A 7 23.71 12.94 3.87
N MET A 8 22.63 13.65 4.20
CA MET A 8 22.66 14.82 5.11
C MET A 8 23.07 14.45 6.54
N MET A 9 22.72 13.26 7.02
CA MET A 9 23.16 12.74 8.32
C MET A 9 24.68 12.61 8.39
N LEU A 10 25.32 12.20 7.29
CA LEU A 10 26.79 12.09 7.21
C LEU A 10 27.51 13.44 7.16
N GLN A 11 26.79 14.55 6.96
CA GLN A 11 27.37 15.89 6.93
C GLN A 11 27.29 16.60 8.29
N GLN A 12 26.71 15.98 9.32
CA GLN A 12 26.62 16.57 10.66
C GLN A 12 28.00 16.59 11.34
N GLU A 13 28.28 17.62 12.13
CA GLU A 13 29.55 17.72 12.89
C GLU A 13 29.65 16.66 13.99
N GLN A 14 28.52 16.25 14.56
CA GLN A 14 28.43 15.23 15.61
C GLN A 14 27.44 14.13 15.18
N PRO A 15 27.72 12.87 15.51
CA PRO A 15 26.79 11.78 15.23
C PRO A 15 25.53 11.91 16.09
N GLU A 16 24.37 11.77 15.46
CA GLU A 16 23.07 11.80 16.12
C GLU A 16 22.08 10.86 15.41
N ASP A 17 21.10 10.37 16.17
CA ASP A 17 20.04 9.49 15.67
C ASP A 17 18.82 10.32 15.25
N PHE A 18 18.37 10.12 14.00
CA PHE A 18 17.23 10.86 13.44
C PHE A 18 16.08 9.92 13.08
N VAL A 19 14.87 10.28 13.51
CA VAL A 19 13.63 9.68 13.00
C VAL A 19 13.16 10.46 11.78
N ILE A 20 13.03 9.78 10.65
CA ILE A 20 12.61 10.39 9.39
C ILE A 20 11.31 9.72 8.93
N ALA A 21 10.22 10.47 8.94
CA ALA A 21 8.91 10.00 8.54
C ALA A 21 8.09 11.14 7.91
N THR A 22 7.11 10.78 7.09
CA THR A 22 6.12 11.74 6.56
C THR A 22 5.15 12.23 7.63
N GLY A 23 5.07 11.53 8.77
CA GLY A 23 4.08 11.77 9.82
C GLY A 23 2.64 11.36 9.44
N VAL A 24 2.45 10.77 8.26
CA VAL A 24 1.14 10.32 7.77
C VAL A 24 1.12 8.80 7.68
N GLN A 25 0.00 8.21 8.09
CA GLN A 25 -0.23 6.78 8.05
C GLN A 25 -1.36 6.45 7.08
N TYR A 26 -1.22 5.34 6.37
CA TYR A 26 -2.23 4.79 5.49
C TYR A 26 -2.34 3.28 5.73
N SER A 27 -3.56 2.76 5.70
CA SER A 27 -3.81 1.32 5.68
C SER A 27 -3.37 0.70 4.35
N VAL A 28 -3.07 -0.61 4.37
CA VAL A 28 -2.82 -1.39 3.15
C VAL A 28 -3.98 -1.27 2.17
N ARG A 29 -5.23 -1.24 2.68
CA ARG A 29 -6.42 -1.03 1.83
C ARG A 29 -6.34 0.27 1.06
N GLN A 30 -6.07 1.39 1.74
CA GLN A 30 -5.98 2.70 1.09
C GLN A 30 -4.88 2.71 0.03
N PHE A 31 -3.73 2.10 0.31
CA PHE A 31 -2.64 2.00 -0.67
C PHE A 31 -3.09 1.28 -1.94
N VAL A 32 -3.75 0.14 -1.77
CA VAL A 32 -4.26 -0.68 -2.88
C VAL A 32 -5.37 0.05 -3.66
N GLU A 33 -6.28 0.74 -2.98
CA GLU A 33 -7.32 1.55 -3.62
C GLU A 33 -6.72 2.69 -4.46
N MET A 34 -5.74 3.41 -3.91
CA MET A 34 -5.03 4.48 -4.63
C MET A 34 -4.29 3.95 -5.85
N ALA A 35 -3.57 2.83 -5.71
CA ALA A 35 -2.86 2.19 -6.82
C ALA A 35 -3.82 1.71 -7.93
N ALA A 36 -4.93 1.07 -7.55
CA ALA A 36 -5.95 0.62 -8.50
C ALA A 36 -6.60 1.80 -9.22
N ALA A 37 -6.94 2.87 -8.51
CA ALA A 37 -7.51 4.09 -9.09
C ALA A 37 -6.56 4.73 -10.12
N GLN A 38 -5.25 4.74 -9.86
CA GLN A 38 -4.25 5.24 -10.80
C GLN A 38 -4.19 4.45 -12.10
N LEU A 39 -4.53 3.14 -12.06
CA LEU A 39 -4.65 2.27 -13.24
C LEU A 39 -6.05 2.31 -13.89
N GLY A 40 -6.95 3.17 -13.41
CA GLY A 40 -8.33 3.22 -13.86
C GLY A 40 -9.17 2.01 -13.45
N ILE A 41 -8.80 1.32 -12.37
CA ILE A 41 -9.52 0.16 -11.83
C ILE A 41 -10.33 0.61 -10.62
N LYS A 42 -11.65 0.42 -10.69
CA LYS A 42 -12.53 0.60 -9.54
C LYS A 42 -12.68 -0.72 -8.80
N LEU A 43 -12.48 -0.71 -7.49
CA LEU A 43 -12.61 -1.88 -6.64
C LEU A 43 -13.83 -1.79 -5.73
N ARG A 44 -14.38 -2.95 -5.39
CA ARG A 44 -15.26 -3.16 -4.24
C ARG A 44 -14.64 -4.22 -3.35
N PHE A 45 -14.79 -4.08 -2.04
CA PHE A 45 -14.31 -5.06 -1.08
C PHE A 45 -15.49 -5.84 -0.51
N GLU A 46 -15.32 -7.16 -0.42
CA GLU A 46 -16.30 -8.07 0.16
C GLU A 46 -15.61 -9.04 1.13
N GLY A 47 -16.30 -9.40 2.21
CA GLY A 47 -15.74 -10.20 3.29
C GLY A 47 -15.10 -9.36 4.38
N THR A 48 -14.51 -10.02 5.38
CA THR A 48 -13.83 -9.38 6.51
C THR A 48 -12.61 -10.20 6.92
N GLY A 49 -11.59 -9.52 7.47
CA GLY A 49 -10.36 -10.17 7.92
C GLY A 49 -9.69 -10.96 6.81
N VAL A 50 -9.41 -12.23 7.07
CA VAL A 50 -8.74 -13.14 6.13
C VAL A 50 -9.59 -13.50 4.91
N GLU A 51 -10.91 -13.38 5.03
CA GLU A 51 -11.85 -13.68 3.94
C GLU A 51 -12.09 -12.47 3.02
N GLU A 52 -11.49 -11.32 3.34
CA GLU A 52 -11.67 -10.11 2.55
C GLU A 52 -10.99 -10.20 1.18
N LYS A 53 -11.73 -9.79 0.15
CA LYS A 53 -11.30 -9.78 -1.25
C LYS A 53 -11.60 -8.44 -1.90
N GLY A 54 -10.67 -7.97 -2.73
CA GLY A 54 -10.88 -6.82 -3.61
C GLY A 54 -11.25 -7.27 -5.02
N ILE A 55 -12.45 -6.88 -5.44
CA ILE A 55 -13.08 -7.30 -6.69
C ILE A 55 -13.22 -6.11 -7.63
N VAL A 56 -12.88 -6.33 -8.90
CA VAL A 56 -12.96 -5.30 -9.93
C VAL A 56 -14.42 -5.00 -10.27
N VAL A 57 -14.81 -3.73 -10.17
CA VAL A 57 -16.13 -3.22 -10.54
C VAL A 57 -16.13 -2.73 -11.99
N SER A 58 -15.11 -1.96 -12.35
CA SER A 58 -14.98 -1.38 -13.68
C SER A 58 -13.52 -1.08 -13.98
N VAL A 59 -13.15 -1.11 -15.26
CA VAL A 59 -11.84 -0.70 -15.77
C VAL A 59 -12.07 0.39 -16.81
N THR A 60 -11.49 1.56 -16.60
CA THR A 60 -11.55 2.71 -17.52
C THR A 60 -10.18 3.05 -18.12
N GLY A 61 -9.09 2.54 -17.54
CA GLY A 61 -7.72 2.72 -18.03
C GLY A 61 -7.30 1.65 -19.05
N HIS A 62 -6.18 1.89 -19.73
CA HIS A 62 -5.57 0.96 -20.70
C HIS A 62 -4.32 0.26 -20.17
N ASP A 63 -3.85 0.63 -18.98
CA ASP A 63 -2.62 0.12 -18.36
C ASP A 63 -2.78 -1.30 -17.78
N ALA A 64 -4.02 -1.80 -17.66
CA ALA A 64 -4.35 -3.10 -17.11
C ALA A 64 -5.16 -3.97 -18.09
N PRO A 65 -4.61 -4.32 -19.27
CA PRO A 65 -5.35 -4.96 -20.36
C PRO A 65 -5.86 -6.39 -20.02
N GLY A 66 -5.28 -7.03 -19.01
CA GLY A 66 -5.68 -8.37 -18.56
C GLY A 66 -6.75 -8.39 -17.47
N VAL A 67 -7.14 -7.23 -16.94
CA VAL A 67 -8.07 -7.11 -15.81
C VAL A 67 -9.47 -6.82 -16.33
N LYS A 68 -10.46 -7.60 -15.87
CA LYS A 68 -11.88 -7.41 -16.24
C LYS A 68 -12.76 -7.26 -15.00
N PRO A 69 -13.93 -6.59 -15.14
CA PRO A 69 -14.95 -6.59 -14.10
C PRO A 69 -15.28 -8.00 -13.60
N GLY A 70 -15.37 -8.16 -12.28
CA GLY A 70 -15.59 -9.45 -11.61
C GLY A 70 -14.31 -10.17 -11.17
N ASP A 71 -13.14 -9.80 -11.68
CA ASP A 71 -11.89 -10.42 -11.24
C ASP A 71 -11.60 -10.09 -9.77
N VAL A 72 -11.14 -11.10 -9.03
CA VAL A 72 -10.54 -10.93 -7.70
C VAL A 72 -9.06 -10.67 -7.92
N ILE A 73 -8.60 -9.46 -7.61
CA ILE A 73 -7.18 -9.09 -7.77
C ILE A 73 -6.47 -8.84 -6.44
N ILE A 74 -7.21 -8.85 -5.33
CA ILE A 74 -6.69 -8.67 -3.97
C ILE A 74 -7.31 -9.71 -3.06
N ALA A 75 -6.49 -10.34 -2.23
CA ALA A 75 -6.91 -11.22 -1.16
C ALA A 75 -5.99 -11.06 0.05
N VAL A 76 -6.52 -11.29 1.24
CA VAL A 76 -5.75 -11.30 2.48
C VAL A 76 -5.17 -12.69 2.70
N ASP A 77 -3.86 -12.79 2.86
CA ASP A 77 -3.19 -14.05 3.16
C ASP A 77 -2.54 -13.98 4.56
N PRO A 78 -3.00 -14.79 5.54
CA PRO A 78 -2.46 -14.84 6.89
C PRO A 78 -0.95 -15.08 6.96
N ARG A 79 -0.37 -15.71 5.93
CA ARG A 79 1.07 -15.97 5.85
C ARG A 79 1.91 -14.69 5.93
N TYR A 80 1.38 -13.56 5.47
CA TYR A 80 2.09 -12.28 5.49
C TYR A 80 1.81 -11.43 6.72
N PHE A 81 1.07 -11.97 7.70
CA PHE A 81 0.85 -11.25 8.94
C PHE A 81 2.18 -11.14 9.68
N ARG A 82 2.48 -9.94 10.17
CA ARG A 82 3.66 -9.65 10.97
C ARG A 82 3.21 -9.25 12.37
N PRO A 83 3.00 -10.21 13.29
CA PRO A 83 2.43 -9.94 14.61
C PRO A 83 3.21 -8.92 15.43
N ALA A 84 4.50 -8.76 15.16
CA ALA A 84 5.36 -7.80 15.85
C ALA A 84 5.21 -6.34 15.37
N GLU A 85 4.46 -6.09 14.29
CA GLU A 85 4.37 -4.78 13.63
C GLU A 85 2.96 -4.17 13.63
N VAL A 86 1.96 -4.83 14.25
CA VAL A 86 0.55 -4.44 14.16
C VAL A 86 -0.09 -4.21 15.52
N GLU A 87 0.31 -3.13 16.18
CA GLU A 87 -0.50 -2.44 17.21
C GLU A 87 -0.32 -0.93 17.05
N THR A 88 -1.18 -0.29 16.25
CA THR A 88 -1.42 1.17 16.24
C THR A 88 -2.82 1.45 15.72
#